data_AF-A0A7X6VDN5-F1
#
_entry.id   AF-A0A7X6VDN5-F1
#
_cell.length_a   1.000
_cell.length_b   1.000
_cell.length_c   1.000
_cell.angle_alpha   90.00
_cell.angle_beta   90.00
_cell.angle_gamma   90.00
#
_symmetry.space_group_name_H-M   'P 1'
#
loop_
_entity.id
_entity.type
_entity.pdbx_description
1 polymer ?
#
loop_
_entity_poly.entity_id
_entity_poly.type
_entity_poly.pdbx_seq_one_letter_code
_entity_poly.pdbx_strand_id
1 'polypeptide(L)'
;MINILSLEAHKVITIFLFLIGSCIGSFLNVCIYRIPLEESIVFPPSGCPKCKEKLKPKDMIPILSYIMLKGKCRYCKDPISIQYPIVELITGIIWLIIYNRYGFAIQTAALLYLYTVLIPVAFIDFKYMIIPDGLVITGLVGGAAVFLYHVFYKPFPLYESNLWYTP
;
A
#
# COMPACT_ATOMS: atom_id res chain seq x y z
N MET A 1 -8.93 1.68 33.39
CA MET A 1 -10.30 1.82 32.84
C MET A 1 -10.16 2.43 31.44
N ILE A 2 -10.11 1.61 30.38
CA ILE A 2 -10.05 2.12 29.01
C ILE A 2 -11.38 2.82 28.76
N ASN A 3 -11.34 4.13 28.45
CA ASN A 3 -12.53 4.92 28.22
C ASN A 3 -13.28 4.34 27.01
N ILE A 4 -14.56 3.99 27.16
CA ILE A 4 -15.38 3.41 26.08
C ILE A 4 -15.32 4.30 24.82
N LEU A 5 -15.24 5.62 25.03
CA LEU A 5 -15.07 6.61 23.96
C LEU A 5 -13.76 6.42 23.17
N SER A 6 -12.68 6.02 23.83
CA SER A 6 -11.37 5.75 23.19
C SER A 6 -11.36 4.43 22.41
N LEU A 7 -12.15 3.44 22.86
CA LEU A 7 -12.26 2.14 22.19
C LEU A 7 -13.05 2.28 20.88
N GLU A 8 -14.16 3.02 20.90
CA GLU A 8 -14.96 3.28 19.70
C GLU A 8 -14.19 4.14 18.68
N ALA A 9 -13.46 5.16 19.13
CA ALA A 9 -12.59 5.95 18.26
C ALA A 9 -11.51 5.08 17.61
N HIS A 10 -10.85 4.20 18.36
CA HIS A 10 -9.84 3.29 17.82
C HIS A 10 -10.41 2.38 16.73
N LYS A 11 -11.58 1.77 16.95
CA LYS A 11 -12.25 0.92 15.94
C LYS A 11 -12.54 1.69 14.65
N VAL A 12 -13.10 2.90 14.76
CA VAL A 12 -13.42 3.75 13.60
C VAL A 12 -12.17 4.08 12.79
N ILE A 13 -11.08 4.43 13.48
CA ILE A 13 -9.80 4.76 12.82
C ILE A 13 -9.23 3.54 12.11
N THR A 14 -9.25 2.37 12.75
CA THR A 14 -8.78 1.11 12.17
C THR A 14 -9.58 0.77 10.91
N ILE A 15 -10.91 0.84 10.94
CA ILE A 15 -11.74 0.61 9.74
C ILE A 15 -11.39 1.61 8.63
N PHE A 16 -11.26 2.88 8.97
CA PHE A 16 -10.92 3.92 8.00
C PHE A 16 -9.54 3.71 7.36
N LEU A 17 -8.53 3.35 8.16
CA LEU A 17 -7.18 3.04 7.67
C LEU A 17 -7.16 1.80 6.78
N PHE A 18 -7.95 0.77 7.10
CA PHE A 18 -8.08 -0.40 6.24
C PHE A 18 -8.68 -0.02 4.88
N LEU A 19 -9.73 0.81 4.86
CA LEU A 19 -10.37 1.27 3.63
C LEU A 19 -9.41 2.10 2.78
N ILE A 20 -8.71 3.06 3.38
CA ILE A 20 -7.68 3.85 2.67
C ILE A 20 -6.56 2.95 2.16
N GLY A 21 -6.03 2.07 3.01
CA GLY A 21 -4.97 1.14 2.62
C GLY A 21 -5.40 0.25 1.47
N SER A 22 -6.66 -0.21 1.45
CA SER A 22 -7.21 -0.99 0.33
C SER A 22 -7.34 -0.16 -0.95
N CYS A 23 -7.76 1.11 -0.85
CA CYS A 23 -7.78 2.04 -1.99
C CYS A 23 -6.39 2.29 -2.56
N ILE A 24 -5.39 2.50 -1.68
CA ILE A 24 -3.99 2.61 -2.07
C ILE A 24 -3.54 1.31 -2.75
N GLY A 25 -3.87 0.15 -2.19
CA GLY A 25 -3.58 -1.15 -2.82
C GLY A 25 -4.19 -1.31 -4.21
N SER A 26 -5.38 -0.75 -4.45
CA SER A 26 -6.01 -0.75 -5.77
C SER A 26 -5.19 0.08 -6.78
N PHE A 27 -4.68 1.23 -6.36
CA PHE A 27 -3.73 2.02 -7.15
C PHE A 27 -2.40 1.28 -7.36
N LEU A 28 -1.88 0.59 -6.34
CA LEU A 28 -0.65 -0.20 -6.46
C LEU A 28 -0.75 -1.30 -7.53
N ASN A 29 -1.92 -1.90 -7.75
CA ASN A 29 -2.12 -2.82 -8.87
C ASN A 29 -1.88 -2.14 -10.24
N VAL A 30 -2.26 -0.86 -10.39
CA VAL A 30 -1.96 -0.08 -11.60
C VAL A 30 -0.44 0.09 -11.75
N CYS A 31 0.25 0.45 -10.67
CA CYS A 31 1.71 0.56 -10.67
C CYS A 31 2.39 -0.75 -11.03
N ILE A 32 1.99 -1.88 -10.40
CA ILE A 32 2.55 -3.21 -10.66
C ILE A 32 2.36 -3.62 -12.13
N TYR A 33 1.23 -3.26 -12.73
CA TYR A 33 0.95 -3.59 -14.11
C TYR A 33 1.71 -2.70 -15.10
N ARG A 34 1.72 -1.38 -14.88
CA ARG A 34 2.17 -0.39 -15.88
C ARG A 34 3.64 -0.04 -15.81
N ILE A 35 4.24 0.02 -14.61
CA ILE A 35 5.64 0.44 -14.45
C ILE A 35 6.60 -0.45 -15.26
N PRO A 36 6.49 -1.81 -15.22
CA PRO A 36 7.37 -2.67 -16.00
C PRO A 36 7.19 -2.56 -17.51
N LEU A 37 6.06 -2.01 -17.95
CA LEU A 37 5.72 -1.78 -19.36
C LEU A 37 6.05 -0.35 -19.81
N GLU A 38 6.65 0.46 -18.93
CA GLU A 38 6.92 1.89 -19.16
C GLU A 38 5.65 2.70 -19.53
N GLU A 39 4.48 2.21 -19.10
CA GLU A 39 3.20 2.87 -19.33
C GLU A 39 2.91 3.92 -18.26
N SER A 40 2.18 4.98 -18.62
CA SER A 40 1.77 6.01 -17.66
C SER A 40 0.81 5.46 -16.62
N ILE A 41 1.12 5.68 -15.34
CA ILE A 41 0.27 5.34 -14.20
C ILE A 41 -0.93 6.29 -14.03
N VAL A 42 -0.95 7.42 -14.74
CA VAL A 42 -1.99 8.46 -14.63
C VAL A 42 -3.03 8.33 -15.75
N PHE A 43 -2.59 8.06 -16.98
CA PHE A 43 -3.47 8.00 -18.16
C PHE A 43 -3.08 6.84 -19.08
N PRO A 44 -4.03 6.10 -19.69
CA PRO A 44 -5.49 6.23 -19.60
C PRO A 44 -6.04 5.76 -18.23
N PRO A 45 -7.31 6.09 -17.90
CA PRO A 45 -7.94 5.55 -16.69
C PRO A 45 -7.97 4.01 -16.70
N SER A 46 -8.15 3.42 -15.52
CA SER A 46 -8.22 1.97 -15.37
C SER A 46 -9.32 1.38 -16.27
N GLY A 47 -8.96 0.35 -17.04
CA GLY A 47 -9.84 -0.29 -18.01
C GLY A 47 -9.63 -1.80 -18.01
N CYS A 48 -10.62 -2.54 -18.51
CA CYS A 48 -10.47 -3.97 -18.68
C CYS A 48 -9.44 -4.27 -19.78
N PRO A 49 -8.43 -5.12 -19.56
CA PRO A 49 -7.40 -5.40 -20.58
C PRO A 49 -7.95 -6.11 -21.83
N LYS A 50 -9.15 -6.71 -21.73
CA LYS A 50 -9.76 -7.53 -22.78
C LYS A 50 -10.76 -6.75 -23.63
N CYS A 51 -11.77 -6.16 -23.00
CA CYS A 51 -12.75 -5.36 -23.73
C CYS A 51 -12.40 -3.88 -23.85
N LYS A 52 -11.34 -3.41 -23.17
CA LYS A 52 -10.90 -2.00 -23.13
C LYS A 52 -11.94 -1.00 -22.61
N GLU A 53 -13.07 -1.50 -22.11
CA GLU A 53 -14.10 -0.67 -21.49
C GLU A 53 -13.55 -0.01 -20.22
N LYS A 54 -13.82 1.28 -20.06
CA LYS A 54 -13.39 2.07 -18.91
C LYS A 54 -14.12 1.58 -17.65
N LEU A 55 -13.38 1.33 -16.57
CA LEU A 55 -13.98 0.94 -15.31
C LEU A 55 -14.67 2.15 -14.66
N LYS A 56 -15.90 1.95 -14.18
CA LYS A 56 -16.62 2.98 -13.43
C LYS A 56 -16.14 2.94 -11.97
N PRO A 57 -16.31 4.02 -11.18
CA PRO A 57 -15.90 4.03 -9.77
C PRO A 57 -16.46 2.85 -8.96
N LYS A 58 -17.70 2.42 -9.25
CA LYS A 58 -18.32 1.24 -8.64
C LYS A 58 -17.62 -0.09 -8.94
N ASP A 59 -16.88 -0.17 -10.04
CA ASP A 59 -16.10 -1.34 -10.44
C ASP A 59 -14.70 -1.32 -9.78
N MET A 60 -14.29 -0.19 -9.19
CA MET A 60 -13.00 0.04 -8.53
C MET A 60 -13.10 0.05 -7.00
N ILE A 61 -14.24 -0.35 -6.42
CA ILE A 61 -14.35 -0.48 -4.95
C ILE A 61 -13.47 -1.66 -4.51
N PRO A 62 -12.37 -1.43 -3.77
CA PRO A 62 -11.39 -2.47 -3.46
C PRO A 62 -12.03 -3.67 -2.78
N ILE A 63 -11.62 -4.88 -3.14
CA ILE A 63 -12.05 -6.20 -2.65
C ILE A 63 -13.54 -6.50 -2.96
N LEU A 64 -14.44 -5.58 -2.65
CA LEU A 64 -15.88 -5.73 -2.78
C LEU A 64 -16.32 -5.87 -4.24
N SER A 65 -15.76 -5.07 -5.16
CA SER A 65 -16.14 -5.16 -6.57
C SER A 65 -15.78 -6.53 -7.15
N TYR A 66 -14.62 -7.08 -6.78
CA TYR A 66 -14.17 -8.41 -7.19
C TYR A 66 -15.12 -9.50 -6.68
N ILE A 67 -15.48 -9.47 -5.39
CA ILE A 67 -16.40 -10.44 -4.78
C ILE A 67 -17.79 -10.37 -5.43
N MET A 68 -18.35 -9.16 -5.56
CA MET A 68 -19.68 -8.96 -6.16
C MET A 68 -19.74 -9.39 -7.62
N LEU A 69 -18.66 -9.19 -8.36
CA LEU A 69 -18.55 -9.61 -9.76
C LEU A 69 -18.09 -11.07 -9.93
N LYS A 70 -17.89 -11.80 -8.82
CA LYS A 70 -17.40 -13.19 -8.79
C LYS A 70 -16.10 -13.37 -9.58
N GLY A 71 -15.19 -12.41 -9.45
CA GLY A 71 -13.90 -12.41 -10.14
C GLY A 71 -13.98 -12.29 -11.66
N LYS A 72 -15.05 -11.69 -12.21
CA LYS A 72 -15.24 -11.52 -13.66
C LYS A 72 -15.49 -10.06 -14.04
N CYS A 73 -15.07 -9.63 -15.21
CA CYS A 73 -15.39 -8.29 -15.71
C CYS A 73 -16.91 -8.12 -15.86
N ARG A 74 -17.45 -6.96 -15.47
CA ARG A 74 -18.89 -6.66 -15.60
C ARG A 74 -19.39 -6.78 -17.04
N TYR A 75 -18.59 -6.28 -17.99
CA TYR A 75 -18.96 -6.09 -19.40
C TYR A 75 -18.69 -7.35 -20.24
N CYS A 76 -17.45 -7.84 -20.30
CA CYS A 76 -17.09 -8.99 -21.13
C CYS A 76 -17.07 -10.35 -20.41
N LYS A 77 -17.29 -10.38 -19.09
CA LYS A 77 -17.26 -11.60 -18.25
C LYS A 77 -15.92 -12.34 -18.19
N ASP A 78 -14.86 -11.80 -18.79
CA ASP A 78 -13.53 -12.37 -18.68
C ASP A 78 -13.03 -12.35 -17.22
N PRO A 79 -12.25 -13.36 -16.80
CA PRO A 79 -11.77 -13.45 -15.42
C PRO A 79 -10.83 -12.29 -15.09
N ILE A 80 -11.02 -11.72 -13.90
CA ILE A 80 -10.12 -10.74 -13.29
C ILE A 80 -9.08 -11.52 -12.47
N SER A 81 -7.81 -11.12 -12.54
CA SER A 81 -6.76 -11.79 -11.77
C SER A 81 -7.00 -11.64 -10.26
N ILE A 82 -6.81 -12.74 -9.52
CA ILE A 82 -6.90 -12.76 -8.05
C ILE A 82 -5.83 -11.88 -7.38
N GLN A 83 -4.77 -11.50 -8.11
CA GLN A 83 -3.76 -10.57 -7.64
C GLN A 83 -4.37 -9.24 -7.18
N TYR A 84 -5.41 -8.75 -7.87
CA TYR A 84 -6.03 -7.45 -7.56
C TYR A 84 -6.55 -7.40 -6.11
N PRO A 85 -7.51 -8.25 -5.71
CA PRO A 85 -8.01 -8.25 -4.33
C PRO A 85 -6.94 -8.67 -3.32
N ILE A 86 -5.93 -9.47 -3.70
CA ILE A 86 -4.82 -9.85 -2.80
C ILE A 86 -3.97 -8.63 -2.45
N VAL A 87 -3.54 -7.83 -3.43
CA VAL A 87 -2.72 -6.63 -3.17
C VAL A 87 -3.51 -5.60 -2.37
N GLU A 88 -4.80 -5.42 -2.67
CA GLU A 88 -5.70 -4.53 -1.91
C GLU A 88 -5.79 -4.96 -0.44
N LEU A 89 -6.03 -6.25 -0.19
CA LEU A 89 -6.14 -6.80 1.15
C LEU A 89 -4.81 -6.73 1.92
N ILE A 90 -3.69 -7.11 1.29
CA ILE A 90 -2.35 -7.05 1.91
C ILE A 90 -2.02 -5.61 2.31
N THR A 91 -2.29 -4.64 1.44
CA THR A 91 -2.01 -3.23 1.72
C THR A 91 -2.84 -2.74 2.91
N GLY A 92 -4.15 -3.03 2.91
CA GLY A 92 -5.04 -2.72 4.03
C GLY A 92 -4.57 -3.35 5.35
N ILE A 93 -4.24 -4.64 5.36
CA ILE A 93 -3.77 -5.37 6.55
C ILE A 93 -2.45 -4.80 7.08
N ILE A 94 -1.48 -4.54 6.21
CA ILE A 94 -0.19 -3.97 6.63
C ILE A 94 -0.40 -2.61 7.29
N TRP A 95 -1.27 -1.77 6.74
CA TRP A 95 -1.61 -0.48 7.32
C TRP A 95 -2.21 -0.63 8.73
N LEU A 96 -3.09 -1.61 8.92
CA LEU A 96 -3.63 -1.93 10.25
C LEU A 96 -2.56 -2.39 11.24
N ILE A 97 -1.67 -3.31 10.81
CA ILE A 97 -0.61 -3.84 11.67
C ILE A 97 0.30 -2.69 12.14
N ILE A 98 0.69 -1.81 11.22
CA ILE A 98 1.55 -0.66 11.53
C ILE A 98 0.84 0.29 12.52
N TYR A 99 -0.41 0.66 12.26
CA TYR A 99 -1.16 1.55 13.15
C TYR A 99 -1.40 0.94 14.53
N ASN A 100 -1.78 -0.34 14.62
CA ASN A 100 -2.01 -0.99 15.90
C ASN A 100 -0.74 -1.11 16.75
N ARG A 101 0.44 -1.16 16.12
CA ARG A 101 1.73 -1.25 16.83
C ARG A 101 2.27 0.10 17.26
N TYR A 102 2.16 1.12 16.42
CA TYR A 102 2.83 2.41 16.62
C TYR A 102 1.87 3.58 16.91
N GLY A 103 0.57 3.42 16.68
CA GLY A 103 -0.45 4.44 16.90
C GLY A 103 -0.27 5.67 16.01
N PHE A 104 -0.67 6.85 16.51
CA PHE A 104 -0.41 8.13 15.86
C PHE A 104 1.01 8.61 16.16
N ALA A 105 1.96 8.11 15.39
CA ALA A 105 3.37 8.46 15.52
C ALA A 105 3.98 8.73 14.15
N ILE A 106 5.06 9.51 14.11
CA ILE A 106 5.79 9.79 12.86
C ILE A 106 6.35 8.50 12.24
N GLN A 107 6.71 7.54 13.09
CA GLN A 107 7.16 6.20 12.69
C GLN A 107 6.07 5.46 11.92
N THR A 108 4.80 5.62 12.31
CA THR A 108 3.65 5.04 11.60
C THR A 108 3.60 5.58 10.19
N ALA A 109 3.64 6.91 10.00
CA ALA A 109 3.61 7.51 8.67
C ALA A 109 4.80 7.07 7.80
N ALA A 110 6.01 7.02 8.37
CA ALA A 110 7.20 6.54 7.67
C ALA A 110 7.08 5.07 7.22
N LEU A 111 6.56 4.19 8.08
CA LEU A 111 6.35 2.78 7.76
C LEU A 111 5.23 2.59 6.74
N LEU A 112 4.11 3.31 6.86
CA LEU A 112 3.03 3.26 5.88
C LEU A 112 3.55 3.63 4.49
N TYR A 113 4.32 4.71 4.40
CA TYR A 113 4.97 5.12 3.15
C TYR A 113 5.91 4.03 2.61
N LEU A 114 6.82 3.53 3.46
CA LEU A 114 7.80 2.53 3.07
C LEU A 114 7.12 1.27 2.52
N TYR A 115 6.12 0.73 3.22
CA TYR A 115 5.42 -0.47 2.77
C TYR A 115 4.57 -0.23 1.52
N THR A 116 3.98 0.95 1.36
CA THR A 116 3.29 1.32 0.11
C THR A 116 4.24 1.31 -1.10
N VAL A 117 5.54 1.61 -0.91
CA VAL A 117 6.56 1.47 -1.97
C VAL A 117 7.08 0.05 -2.11
N LEU A 118 7.28 -0.68 -1.01
CA LEU A 118 7.83 -2.05 -1.05
C LEU A 118 6.86 -3.08 -1.64
N ILE A 119 5.55 -2.92 -1.44
CA ILE A 119 4.55 -3.83 -2.00
C ILE A 119 4.66 -3.92 -3.53
N PRO A 120 4.58 -2.82 -4.32
CA PRO A 120 4.71 -2.93 -5.77
C PRO A 120 6.09 -3.41 -6.20
N VAL A 121 7.17 -3.04 -5.48
CA VAL A 121 8.52 -3.57 -5.74
C VAL A 121 8.52 -5.10 -5.62
N ALA A 122 8.00 -5.65 -4.53
CA ALA A 122 7.97 -7.09 -4.31
C ALA A 122 7.16 -7.84 -5.37
N PHE A 123 6.00 -7.32 -5.76
CA PHE A 123 5.16 -7.95 -6.79
C PHE A 123 5.75 -7.84 -8.20
N ILE A 124 6.41 -6.73 -8.52
CA ILE A 124 7.11 -6.56 -9.81
C ILE A 124 8.32 -7.48 -9.86
N ASP A 125 9.13 -7.51 -8.82
CA ASP A 125 10.31 -8.37 -8.73
C ASP A 125 9.92 -9.85 -8.82
N PHE A 126 8.88 -10.28 -8.08
CA PHE A 126 8.41 -11.67 -8.17
C PHE A 126 7.94 -12.08 -9.58
N LYS A 127 7.39 -11.14 -10.36
CA LYS A 127 6.83 -11.43 -11.69
C LYS A 127 7.85 -11.27 -12.83
N TYR A 128 8.72 -10.27 -12.73
CA TYR A 128 9.59 -9.84 -13.81
C TYR A 128 11.08 -9.94 -13.45
N MET A 129 11.42 -10.20 -12.18
CA MET A 129 12.79 -10.23 -11.64
C MET A 129 13.56 -8.93 -11.89
N ILE A 130 12.85 -7.80 -11.77
CA ILE A 130 13.40 -6.45 -11.92
C ILE A 130 12.94 -5.55 -10.78
N ILE A 131 13.76 -4.55 -10.46
CA ILE A 131 13.42 -3.47 -9.52
C ILE A 131 13.42 -2.16 -10.30
N PRO A 132 12.23 -1.55 -10.56
CA PRO A 132 12.16 -0.31 -11.33
C PRO A 132 12.80 0.88 -10.60
N ASP A 133 13.68 1.61 -11.28
CA ASP A 133 14.40 2.77 -10.73
C ASP A 133 13.46 3.84 -10.17
N GLY A 134 12.30 4.07 -10.81
CA GLY A 134 11.31 5.03 -10.32
C GLY A 134 10.79 4.69 -8.90
N LEU A 135 10.64 3.41 -8.57
CA LEU A 135 10.25 2.98 -7.22
C LEU A 135 11.41 3.09 -6.23
N VAL A 136 12.64 2.81 -6.68
CA VAL A 136 13.86 3.00 -5.86
C VAL A 136 14.03 4.46 -5.48
N ILE A 137 13.94 5.36 -6.46
CA ILE A 137 14.03 6.81 -6.24
C ILE A 137 12.92 7.28 -5.30
N THR A 138 11.68 6.80 -5.50
CA THR A 138 10.56 7.10 -4.58
C THR A 138 10.93 6.68 -3.15
N GLY A 139 11.37 5.45 -2.94
CA GLY A 139 11.82 4.98 -1.64
C GLY A 139 12.95 5.82 -1.03
N LEU A 140 13.93 6.21 -1.84
CA LEU A 140 15.07 7.04 -1.43
C LEU A 140 14.62 8.44 -0.98
N VAL A 141 13.69 9.07 -1.71
CA VAL A 141 13.15 10.39 -1.34
C VAL A 141 12.45 10.34 0.01
N GLY A 142 11.61 9.32 0.25
CA GLY A 142 10.97 9.14 1.56
C GLY A 142 11.97 8.84 2.68
N GLY A 143 12.96 7.98 2.39
CA GLY A 143 14.04 7.67 3.34
C GLY A 143 14.86 8.89 3.72
N ALA A 144 15.22 9.73 2.75
CA ALA A 144 15.92 10.99 2.98
C ALA A 144 15.09 11.95 3.85
N ALA A 145 13.78 12.05 3.61
CA ALA A 145 12.89 12.88 4.44
C ALA A 145 12.85 12.38 5.90
N VAL A 146 12.76 11.06 6.11
CA VAL A 146 12.79 10.47 7.46
C VAL A 146 14.15 10.65 8.12
N PHE A 147 15.24 10.54 7.37
CA PHE A 147 16.60 10.77 7.85
C PHE A 147 16.77 12.21 8.32
N LEU A 148 16.40 13.20 7.50
CA LEU A 148 16.45 14.61 7.86
C LEU A 148 15.61 14.91 9.10
N TYR A 149 14.41 14.33 9.20
CA TYR A 149 13.58 14.47 10.40
C TYR A 149 14.31 13.99 11.66
N HIS A 150 14.98 12.83 11.61
CA HIS A 150 15.74 12.34 12.76
C HIS A 150 16.94 13.22 13.06
N VAL A 151 17.67 13.69 12.04
CA VAL A 151 18.83 14.59 12.24
C VAL A 151 18.45 15.85 13.00
N PHE A 152 17.31 16.48 12.69
CA PHE A 152 16.94 17.78 13.27
C PHE A 152 16.05 17.71 14.51
N TYR A 153 15.16 16.73 14.64
CA TYR A 153 14.14 16.72 15.70
C TYR A 153 14.33 15.65 16.75
N LYS A 154 14.81 14.47 16.34
CA LYS A 154 14.96 13.33 17.25
C LYS A 154 16.12 12.47 16.76
N PRO A 155 17.37 12.86 17.06
CA PRO A 155 18.53 12.11 16.60
C PRO A 155 18.35 10.68 17.06
N PHE A 156 18.31 9.76 16.09
CA PHE A 156 18.37 8.34 16.41
C PHE A 156 19.69 8.14 17.14
N PRO A 157 19.70 7.63 18.38
CA PRO A 157 20.95 7.31 19.01
C PRO A 157 21.58 6.14 18.25
N LEU A 158 22.45 6.45 17.28
CA LEU A 158 23.22 5.47 16.51
C LEU A 158 24.10 4.60 17.43
N TYR A 159 24.32 5.08 18.66
CA TYR A 159 25.17 4.51 19.69
C TYR A 159 24.47 4.41 21.07
N GLU A 160 23.14 4.26 21.15
CA GLU A 160 22.54 3.72 22.39
C GLU A 160 22.45 2.20 22.30
N SER A 161 23.63 1.59 22.25
CA SER A 161 23.83 0.24 22.72
C SER A 161 24.46 0.32 24.10
N ASN A 162 23.79 -0.11 25.16
CA ASN A 162 24.55 -0.64 26.30
C ASN A 162 25.16 -2.01 25.97
N LEU A 163 24.86 -2.59 24.80
CA LEU A 163 25.38 -3.88 24.33
C LEU A 163 25.57 -3.85 22.80
N TRP A 164 26.83 -3.79 22.34
CA TRP A 164 27.20 -3.91 20.92
C TRP A 164 27.11 -5.36 20.40
N TYR A 165 26.79 -6.31 21.30
CA TYR A 165 26.55 -7.73 21.05
C TYR A 165 25.55 -8.23 22.09
N THR A 166 24.48 -8.90 21.67
CA THR A 166 23.68 -9.78 22.55
C THR A 166 24.11 -11.23 22.31
N PRO A 167 24.69 -11.94 23.30
CA PRO A 167 24.86 -13.39 23.25
C PRO A 167 23.53 -14.13 23.18
#